data_AF-A0A158P4P6-F1
#
_entry.id   AF-A0A158P4P6-F1
#
_cell.length_a   1.000
_cell.length_b   1.000
_cell.length_c   1.000
_cell.angle_alpha   90.00
_cell.angle_beta   90.00
_cell.angle_gamma   90.00
#
_symmetry.space_group_name_H-M   'P 1'
#
loop_
_entity.id
_entity.type
_entity.pdbx_description
1 polymer ?
#
loop_
_entity_poly.entity_id
_entity_poly.type
_entity_poly.pdbx_seq_one_letter_code
_entity_poly.pdbx_strand_id
1 'polypeptide(L)'
;MIQRKTYCPKDSDFNDYFAHQVGSGFGDIRIVRGPRYQRGYGFGSFFSRLAMPVIRYLGKEALNKGVSIGKRVVQDPQIQQAFKDSVKDLANKGLAKIKEKVVTQEGSGRKRLYKRRQKSKPQKSLRKYIHASSSPATIAELDLFQFPPTQTVIESIYDTEYRPIGSIAKANVFEFIVPASEHYTDLSATYLYAKMKIDVPTGKSVTPTNNFAASLFEQLDVYFGSVNVTPGNSLYHYQSYIDDIFFKYKSPLDDCQMINDTDSARSDRIKDKKEFDIIIPIHAPMFQQEKFLIDNVPISLRFKCAPQTFGLNSATEVTPLSVEFTQLSLFIRRVKLYAPVQMAITSQLEKSPAKYYFQRNEVKSFHLPKDFAANSIDNVYNGQLPRKIIVGFVSDDAFNAKLTKDSFNFEHKNLQSATIVVNGTKIPSTPYQPDFKNKLFMREYFNVFRSMNQDNGIPKINLKYQNYSDKYPLLVFDLTDDGTLASDSGVLSMIKRGNVRMDIQFSSALSEGMHMLVFAIYDSVLQIDAARNIVTDY
;
A
#
# COMPACT_ATOMS: atom_id res chain seq x y z
N MET A 1 -30.13 15.62 35.93
CA MET A 1 -29.08 14.64 36.30
C MET A 1 -29.04 13.56 35.22
N ILE A 2 -27.96 13.48 34.45
CA ILE A 2 -27.79 12.46 33.40
C ILE A 2 -27.20 11.23 34.10
N GLN A 3 -27.99 10.15 34.20
CA GLN A 3 -27.47 8.84 34.59
C GLN A 3 -26.56 8.34 33.47
N ARG A 4 -25.25 8.29 33.74
CA ARG A 4 -24.28 7.59 32.88
C ARG A 4 -24.50 6.08 33.06
N LYS A 5 -24.64 5.34 31.95
CA LYS A 5 -24.55 3.87 31.99
C LYS A 5 -23.12 3.49 32.37
N THR A 6 -22.97 2.73 33.45
CA THR A 6 -21.74 2.02 33.80
C THR A 6 -21.67 0.77 32.92
N TYR A 7 -20.52 0.55 32.29
CA TYR A 7 -20.24 -0.64 31.50
C TYR A 7 -20.30 -1.89 32.41
N CYS A 8 -21.14 -2.86 32.05
CA CYS A 8 -21.23 -4.16 32.73
C CYS A 8 -20.61 -5.24 31.82
N PRO A 9 -19.58 -5.97 32.25
CA PRO A 9 -18.89 -7.00 31.45
C PRO A 9 -19.77 -8.16 30.97
N LYS A 10 -21.04 -8.25 31.42
CA LYS A 10 -21.96 -9.35 31.10
C LYS A 10 -22.74 -9.13 29.79
N ASP A 11 -22.72 -7.93 29.22
CA ASP A 11 -23.54 -7.57 28.05
C ASP A 11 -22.73 -7.44 26.74
N SER A 12 -21.44 -7.78 26.73
CA SER A 12 -20.62 -7.86 25.52
C SER A 12 -20.35 -9.33 25.20
N ASP A 13 -21.20 -9.93 24.36
CA ASP A 13 -20.97 -11.30 23.91
C ASP A 13 -19.91 -11.31 22.79
N PHE A 14 -18.64 -11.27 23.20
CA PHE A 14 -17.52 -11.48 22.29
C PHE A 14 -17.54 -12.89 21.67
N ASN A 15 -18.21 -13.87 22.31
CA ASN A 15 -18.32 -15.22 21.75
C ASN A 15 -19.23 -15.22 20.52
N ASP A 16 -20.37 -14.52 20.59
CA ASP A 16 -21.24 -14.31 19.42
C ASP A 16 -20.49 -13.60 18.28
N TYR A 17 -19.69 -12.57 18.58
CA TYR A 17 -18.89 -11.87 17.57
C TYR A 17 -17.89 -12.77 16.83
N PHE A 18 -17.09 -13.56 17.57
CA PHE A 18 -16.12 -14.46 16.95
C PHE A 18 -16.81 -15.67 16.28
N ALA A 19 -17.97 -16.12 16.78
CA ALA A 19 -18.80 -17.12 16.13
C ALA A 19 -19.39 -16.62 14.80
N HIS A 20 -19.84 -15.35 14.74
CA HIS A 20 -20.40 -14.74 13.53
C HIS A 20 -19.39 -14.51 12.40
N GLN A 21 -18.08 -14.50 12.67
CA GLN A 21 -17.05 -14.46 11.62
C GLN A 21 -16.96 -15.77 10.81
N VAL A 22 -17.61 -16.85 11.25
CA VAL A 22 -17.56 -18.18 10.61
C VAL A 22 -18.66 -18.38 9.54
N GLY A 23 -19.49 -17.37 9.27
CA GLY A 23 -20.39 -17.36 8.12
C GLY A 23 -21.87 -17.33 8.48
N SER A 24 -22.37 -16.13 8.74
CA SER A 24 -23.75 -15.71 8.46
C SER A 24 -23.83 -14.20 8.63
N GLY A 25 -24.32 -13.49 7.60
CA GLY A 25 -24.50 -12.03 7.66
C GLY A 25 -25.51 -11.58 8.72
N PHE A 26 -25.30 -10.33 9.19
CA PHE A 26 -25.95 -9.59 10.28
C PHE A 26 -25.51 -10.03 11.70
N GLY A 27 -25.00 -9.19 12.60
CA GLY A 27 -24.72 -7.76 12.57
C GLY A 27 -25.01 -7.15 13.92
N ASP A 28 -24.06 -7.16 14.87
CA ASP A 28 -24.18 -6.32 16.08
C ASP A 28 -22.88 -6.01 16.86
N ILE A 29 -21.74 -5.91 16.17
CA ILE A 29 -20.61 -5.11 16.66
C ILE A 29 -20.11 -4.26 15.49
N ARG A 30 -20.18 -2.93 15.62
CA ARG A 30 -19.52 -2.00 14.69
C ARG A 30 -18.01 -2.19 14.83
N ILE A 31 -17.43 -3.04 14.00
CA ILE A 31 -15.99 -3.05 13.74
C ILE A 31 -15.65 -1.64 13.25
N VAL A 32 -14.75 -0.95 13.94
CA VAL A 32 -14.10 0.23 13.36
C VAL A 32 -13.25 -0.29 12.20
N ARG A 33 -13.85 -0.39 11.02
CA ARG A 33 -13.08 -0.16 9.80
C ARG A 33 -12.68 1.29 9.92
N GLY A 34 -11.40 1.56 10.17
CA GLY A 34 -10.88 2.92 10.26
C GLY A 34 -11.46 3.75 9.10
N PRO A 35 -11.70 5.06 9.31
CA PRO A 35 -12.25 5.87 8.25
C PRO A 35 -11.46 5.61 6.98
N ARG A 36 -12.15 5.29 5.87
CA ARG A 36 -11.56 5.54 4.56
C ARG A 36 -11.10 6.98 4.64
N TYR A 37 -9.80 7.22 4.63
CA TYR A 37 -9.25 8.58 4.62
C TYR A 37 -9.86 9.29 3.42
N GLN A 38 -10.98 9.96 3.64
CA GLN A 38 -11.53 10.92 2.72
C GLN A 38 -10.58 12.10 2.85
N ARG A 39 -9.71 12.26 1.84
CA ARG A 39 -8.87 13.43 1.70
C ARG A 39 -9.71 14.66 2.02
N GLY A 40 -9.29 15.41 3.04
CA GLY A 40 -9.94 16.64 3.43
C GLY A 40 -10.03 17.56 2.21
N TYR A 41 -11.25 17.92 1.82
CA TYR A 41 -11.46 19.11 1.03
C TYR A 41 -11.21 20.29 1.98
N GLY A 42 -10.08 20.97 1.79
CA GLY A 42 -9.71 22.12 2.61
C GLY A 42 -10.80 23.19 2.63
N PHE A 43 -10.77 24.03 3.68
CA PHE A 43 -11.70 25.14 3.95
C PHE A 43 -12.01 26.05 2.74
N GLY A 44 -11.12 26.12 1.74
CA GLY A 44 -11.34 26.83 0.48
C GLY A 44 -12.48 26.28 -0.40
N SER A 45 -12.83 25.00 -0.25
CA SER A 45 -13.92 24.36 -1.00
C SER A 45 -15.32 24.70 -0.48
N PHE A 46 -15.44 25.22 0.74
CA PHE A 46 -16.73 25.66 1.29
C PHE A 46 -17.16 27.01 0.69
N PHE A 47 -16.21 27.93 0.54
CA PHE A 47 -16.45 29.25 -0.07
C PHE A 47 -16.80 29.15 -1.57
N SER A 48 -16.15 28.26 -2.32
CA SER A 48 -16.38 28.13 -3.76
C SER A 48 -17.74 27.52 -4.12
N ARG A 49 -18.39 26.77 -3.22
CA ARG A 49 -19.68 26.12 -3.47
C ARG A 49 -20.90 26.86 -2.94
N LEU A 50 -20.78 27.60 -1.84
CA LEU A 50 -21.92 28.32 -1.23
C LEU A 50 -21.92 29.83 -1.50
N ALA A 51 -20.76 30.48 -1.61
CA ALA A 51 -20.69 31.93 -1.80
C ALA A 51 -20.78 32.36 -3.27
N MET A 52 -20.21 31.57 -4.19
CA MET A 52 -20.19 31.88 -5.63
C MET A 52 -21.59 32.00 -6.30
N PRO A 53 -22.60 31.19 -5.93
CA PRO A 53 -23.95 31.37 -6.45
C PRO A 53 -24.61 32.65 -5.94
N VAL A 54 -24.30 33.07 -4.70
CA VAL A 54 -24.83 34.28 -4.07
C VAL A 54 -24.17 35.54 -4.66
N ILE A 55 -22.86 35.51 -4.90
CA ILE A 55 -22.11 36.60 -5.55
C ILE A 55 -22.54 36.78 -7.01
N ARG A 56 -22.85 35.70 -7.73
CA ARG A 56 -23.41 35.77 -9.09
C ARG A 56 -24.85 36.30 -9.12
N TYR A 57 -25.60 36.17 -8.02
CA TYR A 57 -26.97 36.68 -7.90
C TYR A 57 -27.04 38.15 -7.47
N LEU A 58 -25.99 38.67 -6.81
CA LEU A 58 -25.92 40.06 -6.30
C LEU A 58 -25.43 41.10 -7.32
N GLY A 59 -25.22 40.73 -8.59
CA GLY A 59 -25.23 41.68 -9.70
C GLY A 59 -23.92 42.44 -10.00
N LYS A 60 -23.87 42.95 -11.23
CA LYS A 60 -22.71 43.50 -11.97
C LYS A 60 -22.08 44.80 -11.44
N GLU A 61 -22.48 45.32 -10.28
CA GLU A 61 -21.95 46.60 -9.78
C GLU A 61 -20.66 46.48 -8.96
N ALA A 62 -20.26 45.28 -8.55
CA ALA A 62 -19.01 45.06 -7.81
C ALA A 62 -17.77 44.87 -8.71
N LEU A 63 -17.94 44.90 -10.04
CA LEU A 63 -16.86 44.60 -11.00
C LEU A 63 -15.99 45.80 -11.41
N ASN A 64 -16.35 47.03 -11.00
CA ASN A 64 -15.60 48.25 -11.41
C ASN A 64 -14.68 48.85 -10.34
N LYS A 65 -14.47 48.18 -9.20
CA LYS A 65 -13.45 48.61 -8.23
C LYS A 65 -12.60 47.41 -7.83
N GLY A 66 -11.54 47.19 -8.61
CA GLY A 66 -10.51 46.22 -8.26
C GLY A 66 -9.86 46.60 -6.92
N VAL A 67 -9.65 45.59 -6.07
CA VAL A 67 -8.53 45.41 -5.12
C VAL A 67 -8.87 44.22 -4.20
N SER A 68 -7.82 43.56 -3.75
CA SER A 68 -7.74 42.40 -2.86
C SER A 68 -8.53 42.52 -1.55
N ILE A 69 -9.61 41.75 -1.41
CA ILE A 69 -10.48 41.72 -0.22
C ILE A 69 -10.50 40.29 0.39
N GLY A 70 -9.33 39.66 0.47
CA GLY A 70 -9.20 38.34 1.12
C GLY A 70 -8.93 38.40 2.63
N LYS A 71 -8.43 39.54 3.14
CA LYS A 71 -7.94 39.65 4.53
C LYS A 71 -8.47 40.84 5.34
N ARG A 72 -9.35 41.71 4.79
CA ARG A 72 -9.86 42.89 5.51
C ARG A 72 -11.36 42.90 5.83
N VAL A 73 -12.16 41.97 5.30
CA VAL A 73 -13.63 41.92 5.58
C VAL A 73 -13.98 41.31 6.94
N VAL A 74 -13.01 40.69 7.63
CA VAL A 74 -13.27 40.03 8.92
C VAL A 74 -13.17 40.99 10.12
N GLN A 75 -12.69 42.23 9.96
CA GLN A 75 -12.41 43.09 11.13
C GLN A 75 -12.95 44.52 11.08
N ASP A 76 -13.72 44.93 10.06
CA ASP A 76 -14.22 46.32 9.99
C ASP A 76 -15.69 46.44 10.43
N PRO A 77 -16.00 47.09 11.58
CA PRO A 77 -17.35 47.20 12.13
C PRO A 77 -18.33 47.97 11.24
N GLN A 78 -17.83 48.94 10.45
CA GLN A 78 -18.69 49.79 9.62
C GLN A 78 -19.35 49.02 8.47
N ILE A 79 -18.67 47.99 7.94
CA ILE A 79 -19.15 47.19 6.83
C ILE A 79 -20.24 46.21 7.29
N GLN A 80 -20.17 45.69 8.53
CA GLN A 80 -21.21 44.87 9.11
C GLN A 80 -22.50 45.66 9.37
N GLN A 81 -22.36 46.93 9.74
CA GLN A 81 -23.48 47.82 10.01
C GLN A 81 -24.18 48.22 8.71
N ALA A 82 -23.41 48.60 7.67
CA ALA A 82 -23.95 48.86 6.33
C ALA A 82 -24.67 47.65 5.71
N PHE A 83 -24.21 46.43 5.98
CA PHE A 83 -24.88 45.19 5.55
C PHE A 83 -26.19 44.95 6.32
N LYS A 84 -26.20 45.14 7.65
CA LYS A 84 -27.41 45.04 8.46
C LYS A 84 -28.46 46.08 8.07
N ASP A 85 -28.03 47.30 7.76
CA ASP A 85 -28.93 48.38 7.35
C ASP A 85 -29.48 48.15 5.93
N SER A 86 -28.67 47.63 5.00
CA SER A 86 -29.13 47.24 3.67
C SER A 86 -30.15 46.09 3.69
N VAL A 87 -29.99 45.11 4.59
CA VAL A 87 -30.94 44.01 4.77
C VAL A 87 -32.25 44.50 5.39
N LYS A 88 -32.18 45.43 6.36
CA LYS A 88 -33.37 46.08 6.94
C LYS A 88 -34.12 46.92 5.91
N ASP A 89 -33.40 47.64 5.05
CA ASP A 89 -34.01 48.51 4.03
C ASP A 89 -34.69 47.71 2.91
N LEU A 90 -34.12 46.54 2.55
CA LEU A 90 -34.74 45.55 1.66
C LEU A 90 -36.00 44.91 2.26
N ALA A 91 -35.98 44.58 3.55
CA ALA A 91 -37.14 44.05 4.25
C ALA A 91 -38.28 45.09 4.34
N ASN A 92 -37.94 46.35 4.62
CA ASN A 92 -38.91 47.44 4.72
C ASN A 92 -39.49 47.85 3.36
N LYS A 93 -38.68 47.90 2.29
CA LYS A 93 -39.17 48.14 0.91
C LYS A 93 -40.01 46.98 0.38
N GLY A 94 -39.72 45.75 0.80
CA GLY A 94 -40.54 44.57 0.53
C GLY A 94 -41.90 44.63 1.22
N LEU A 95 -41.95 45.09 2.47
CA LEU A 95 -43.18 45.24 3.25
C LEU A 95 -44.02 46.47 2.83
N ALA A 96 -43.40 47.57 2.41
CA ALA A 96 -44.09 48.76 1.90
C ALA A 96 -44.86 48.49 0.60
N LYS A 97 -44.26 47.71 -0.33
CA LYS A 97 -44.93 47.25 -1.57
C LYS A 97 -46.11 46.31 -1.32
N ILE A 98 -46.18 45.68 -0.14
CA ILE A 98 -47.31 44.84 0.26
C ILE A 98 -48.42 45.69 0.89
N LYS A 99 -48.09 46.75 1.64
CA LYS A 99 -49.06 47.68 2.22
C LYS A 99 -49.76 48.57 1.18
N GLU A 100 -49.08 49.01 0.13
CA GLU A 100 -49.67 49.85 -0.93
C GLU A 100 -50.74 49.11 -1.78
N LYS A 101 -50.74 47.77 -1.77
CA LYS A 101 -51.75 46.96 -2.48
C LYS A 101 -52.94 46.55 -1.62
N VAL A 102 -53.00 46.99 -0.36
CA VAL A 102 -54.12 46.73 0.56
C VAL A 102 -54.68 48.06 1.05
N VAL A 103 -55.13 48.89 0.11
CA VAL A 103 -56.09 49.96 0.39
C VAL A 103 -57.43 49.50 -0.17
N THR A 104 -58.39 49.33 0.75
CA THR A 104 -59.77 48.96 0.50
C THR A 104 -60.50 50.08 -0.22
N GLN A 105 -60.86 49.87 -1.48
CA GLN A 105 -61.77 50.75 -2.22
C GLN A 105 -63.17 50.11 -2.23
N GLU A 106 -64.10 50.73 -1.51
CA GLU A 106 -65.55 50.43 -1.53
C GLU A 106 -66.21 51.22 -2.66
N GLY A 107 -67.11 50.60 -3.42
CA GLY A 107 -67.94 51.30 -4.42
C GLY A 107 -68.47 50.42 -5.55
N SER A 108 -69.78 50.53 -5.80
CA SER A 108 -70.66 49.63 -6.55
C SER A 108 -70.44 49.58 -8.07
N GLY A 109 -70.25 48.37 -8.62
CA GLY A 109 -70.21 48.16 -10.07
C GLY A 109 -70.25 46.68 -10.47
N ARG A 110 -71.12 46.36 -11.44
CA ARG A 110 -71.48 45.02 -11.97
C ARG A 110 -70.35 43.97 -11.99
N LYS A 111 -70.64 42.78 -11.44
CA LYS A 111 -69.78 41.59 -11.42
C LYS A 111 -69.39 41.13 -12.84
N ARG A 112 -68.14 41.33 -13.25
CA ARG A 112 -67.48 40.47 -14.25
C ARG A 112 -66.98 39.20 -13.54
N LEU A 113 -67.41 38.03 -14.02
CA LEU A 113 -66.85 36.74 -13.60
C LEU A 113 -65.38 36.66 -14.01
N TYR A 114 -64.48 37.12 -13.14
CA TYR A 114 -63.05 36.88 -13.27
C TYR A 114 -62.79 35.42 -12.88
N LYS A 115 -62.45 34.57 -13.85
CA LYS A 115 -62.01 33.19 -13.58
C LYS A 115 -60.86 33.24 -12.57
N ARG A 116 -61.12 32.74 -11.36
CA ARG A 116 -60.10 32.50 -10.34
C ARG A 116 -59.01 31.64 -10.97
N ARG A 117 -57.84 32.21 -11.29
CA ARG A 117 -56.64 31.43 -11.54
C ARG A 117 -56.43 30.58 -10.29
N GLN A 118 -56.59 29.26 -10.41
CA GLN A 118 -56.20 28.35 -9.34
C GLN A 118 -54.74 28.65 -9.01
N LYS A 119 -54.45 29.12 -7.80
CA LYS A 119 -53.08 29.15 -7.29
C LYS A 119 -52.63 27.69 -7.26
N SER A 120 -51.78 27.29 -8.20
CA SER A 120 -51.12 26.00 -8.14
C SER A 120 -50.41 25.92 -6.79
N LYS A 121 -50.72 24.89 -6.00
CA LYS A 121 -49.95 24.62 -4.78
C LYS A 121 -48.47 24.53 -5.21
N PRO A 122 -47.52 25.16 -4.49
CA PRO A 122 -46.12 24.98 -4.82
C PRO A 122 -45.85 23.47 -4.79
N GLN A 123 -45.44 22.95 -5.95
CA GLN A 123 -45.18 21.52 -6.13
C GLN A 123 -44.05 21.19 -5.15
N LYS A 124 -44.35 20.53 -4.02
CA LYS A 124 -43.32 20.08 -3.08
C LYS A 124 -42.35 19.25 -3.92
N SER A 125 -41.11 19.72 -4.05
CA SER A 125 -40.08 18.99 -4.80
C SER A 125 -39.87 17.66 -4.09
N LEU A 126 -40.47 16.59 -4.63
CA LEU A 126 -40.32 15.24 -4.13
C LEU A 126 -38.85 14.86 -4.32
N ARG A 127 -38.09 14.82 -3.22
CA ARG A 127 -36.77 14.21 -3.20
C ARG A 127 -36.96 12.73 -3.39
N LYS A 128 -36.43 12.19 -4.49
CA LYS A 128 -36.45 10.77 -4.80
C LYS A 128 -35.06 10.20 -4.61
N TYR A 129 -34.98 8.97 -4.11
CA TYR A 129 -33.75 8.20 -4.19
C TYR A 129 -33.39 8.00 -5.67
N ILE A 130 -32.09 7.86 -5.94
CA ILE A 130 -31.60 7.52 -7.28
C ILE A 130 -32.12 6.13 -7.70
N HIS A 131 -32.25 5.20 -6.75
CA HIS A 131 -32.80 3.87 -6.97
C HIS A 131 -33.56 3.38 -5.73
N ALA A 132 -34.58 2.54 -5.91
CA ALA A 132 -35.44 2.05 -4.82
C ALA A 132 -34.71 1.18 -3.78
N SER A 133 -33.61 0.54 -4.16
CA SER A 133 -32.74 -0.24 -3.26
C SER A 133 -31.68 0.61 -2.53
N SER A 134 -31.57 1.90 -2.84
CA SER A 134 -30.63 2.79 -2.16
C SER A 134 -31.14 3.12 -0.76
N SER A 135 -30.36 2.78 0.27
CA SER A 135 -30.67 3.19 1.64
C SER A 135 -30.36 4.67 1.87
N PRO A 136 -31.14 5.41 2.67
CA PRO A 136 -30.73 6.72 3.16
C PRO A 136 -29.46 6.60 4.01
N ALA A 137 -28.54 7.55 3.84
CA ALA A 137 -27.34 7.68 4.64
C ALA A 137 -27.14 9.15 5.06
N THR A 138 -26.48 9.36 6.21
CA THR A 138 -26.05 10.68 6.68
C THR A 138 -24.55 10.85 6.45
N ILE A 139 -24.09 12.09 6.32
CA ILE A 139 -22.65 12.39 6.34
C ILE A 139 -22.15 12.38 7.79
N ALA A 140 -20.88 12.04 8.01
CA ALA A 140 -20.31 11.91 9.36
C ALA A 140 -20.41 13.21 10.17
N GLU A 141 -20.37 14.36 9.50
CA GLU A 141 -20.52 15.69 10.09
C GLU A 141 -21.90 15.94 10.72
N LEU A 142 -22.90 15.12 10.38
CA LEU A 142 -24.25 15.18 10.93
C LEU A 142 -24.51 14.08 11.98
N ASP A 143 -23.51 13.25 12.33
CA ASP A 143 -23.60 12.26 13.40
C ASP A 143 -23.31 12.89 14.77
N LEU A 144 -24.06 13.94 15.10
CA LEU A 144 -23.78 14.86 16.21
C LEU A 144 -24.00 14.25 17.61
N PHE A 145 -24.69 13.10 17.70
CA PHE A 145 -25.13 12.51 18.95
C PHE A 145 -24.53 11.12 19.23
N GLN A 146 -23.77 10.56 18.29
CA GLN A 146 -23.03 9.31 18.50
C GLN A 146 -21.60 9.65 18.88
N PHE A 147 -21.14 9.08 19.99
CA PHE A 147 -19.71 9.05 20.28
C PHE A 147 -19.04 8.02 19.39
N PRO A 148 -17.83 8.29 18.87
CA PRO A 148 -17.05 7.25 18.21
C PRO A 148 -16.85 6.08 19.18
N PRO A 149 -16.92 4.82 18.70
CA PRO A 149 -16.66 3.66 19.53
C PRO A 149 -15.23 3.71 20.11
N THR A 150 -15.08 3.25 21.35
CA THR A 150 -13.79 3.25 22.05
C THR A 150 -13.12 1.88 21.89
N GLN A 151 -11.81 1.88 21.59
CA GLN A 151 -11.01 0.67 21.59
C GLN A 151 -10.84 0.21 23.04
N THR A 152 -11.36 -0.97 23.39
CA THR A 152 -11.27 -1.56 24.74
C THR A 152 -10.59 -2.94 24.75
N VAL A 153 -10.23 -3.46 23.58
CA VAL A 153 -9.78 -4.85 23.41
C VAL A 153 -8.27 -5.00 23.60
N ILE A 154 -7.49 -3.97 23.28
CA ILE A 154 -6.03 -3.98 23.38
C ILE A 154 -5.69 -3.15 24.60
N GLU A 155 -5.11 -3.80 25.61
CA GLU A 155 -4.70 -3.13 26.84
C GLU A 155 -3.43 -2.30 26.61
N SER A 156 -2.45 -2.90 25.94
CA SER A 156 -1.18 -2.24 25.65
C SER A 156 -0.47 -2.88 24.45
N ILE A 157 0.40 -2.08 23.84
CA ILE A 157 1.30 -2.48 22.76
C ILE A 157 2.70 -2.05 23.16
N TYR A 158 3.69 -2.93 22.99
CA TYR A 158 5.09 -2.61 23.26
C TYR A 158 6.02 -3.38 22.33
N ASP A 159 7.18 -2.79 22.06
CA ASP A 159 8.21 -3.40 21.21
C ASP A 159 9.26 -4.10 22.09
N THR A 160 9.68 -5.29 21.67
CA THR A 160 10.71 -6.10 22.33
C THR A 160 11.90 -6.28 21.40
N GLU A 161 13.11 -6.04 21.91
CA GLU A 161 14.37 -6.23 21.18
C GLU A 161 14.88 -7.67 21.37
N TYR A 162 15.25 -8.33 20.27
CA TYR A 162 15.92 -9.61 20.25
C TYR A 162 17.27 -9.49 19.53
N ARG A 163 18.29 -10.14 20.08
CA ARG A 163 19.65 -10.18 19.50
C ARG A 163 19.92 -11.54 18.85
N PRO A 164 20.83 -11.60 17.87
CA PRO A 164 21.19 -12.88 17.27
C PRO A 164 21.90 -13.77 18.31
N ILE A 165 21.78 -15.09 18.15
CA ILE A 165 22.35 -16.08 19.10
C ILE A 165 23.87 -16.17 18.97
N GLY A 166 24.39 -15.93 17.76
CA GLY A 166 25.82 -15.97 17.45
C GLY A 166 26.52 -14.62 17.63
N SER A 167 27.86 -14.67 17.63
CA SER A 167 28.67 -13.45 17.52
C SER A 167 28.36 -12.70 16.24
N ILE A 168 28.22 -11.38 16.33
CA ILE A 168 27.92 -10.51 15.18
C ILE A 168 29.17 -10.33 14.30
N ALA A 169 30.36 -10.36 14.91
CA ALA A 169 31.61 -10.07 14.23
C ALA A 169 31.92 -11.13 13.16
N LYS A 170 31.90 -10.71 11.89
CA LYS A 170 32.21 -11.53 10.70
C LYS A 170 31.31 -12.76 10.50
N ALA A 171 30.11 -12.75 11.06
CA ALA A 171 29.13 -13.79 10.78
C ALA A 171 28.48 -13.58 9.40
N ASN A 172 28.26 -14.69 8.69
CA ASN A 172 27.51 -14.71 7.42
C ASN A 172 26.05 -15.09 7.61
N VAL A 173 25.67 -15.61 8.78
CA VAL A 173 24.31 -16.02 9.11
C VAL A 173 23.95 -15.49 10.49
N PHE A 174 22.79 -14.85 10.60
CA PHE A 174 22.22 -14.36 11.85
C PHE A 174 20.92 -15.09 12.15
N GLU A 175 20.87 -15.74 13.30
CA GLU A 175 19.67 -16.44 13.78
C GLU A 175 19.10 -15.73 14.99
N PHE A 176 17.80 -15.42 14.92
CA PHE A 176 17.01 -14.82 15.98
C PHE A 176 15.97 -15.83 16.46
N ILE A 177 15.98 -16.16 17.75
CA ILE A 177 14.93 -16.95 18.38
C ILE A 177 14.05 -16.02 19.20
N VAL A 178 12.77 -16.02 18.87
CA VAL A 178 11.72 -15.28 19.52
C VAL A 178 10.87 -16.30 20.27
N PRO A 179 10.97 -16.36 21.61
CA PRO A 179 10.23 -17.34 22.38
C PRO A 179 8.72 -17.11 22.27
N ALA A 180 7.99 -18.19 22.51
CA ALA A 180 6.55 -18.15 22.71
C ALA A 180 6.20 -17.13 23.79
N SER A 181 5.11 -16.39 23.58
CA SER A 181 4.64 -15.34 24.50
C SER A 181 3.15 -15.47 24.69
N GLU A 182 2.66 -15.15 25.88
CA GLU A 182 1.22 -15.07 26.20
C GLU A 182 0.52 -13.90 25.47
N HIS A 183 1.30 -13.02 24.83
CA HIS A 183 0.77 -11.91 24.05
C HIS A 183 0.78 -12.21 22.56
N TYR A 184 -0.14 -11.59 21.86
CA TYR A 184 -0.23 -11.66 20.41
C TYR A 184 0.95 -10.89 19.79
N THR A 185 1.28 -11.22 18.55
CA THR A 185 2.44 -10.63 17.87
C THR A 185 2.00 -9.89 16.61
N ASP A 186 2.36 -8.63 16.50
CA ASP A 186 2.17 -7.85 15.28
C ASP A 186 3.40 -8.00 14.38
N LEU A 187 3.32 -8.97 13.47
CA LEU A 187 4.40 -9.26 12.52
C LEU A 187 4.60 -8.12 11.52
N SER A 188 3.54 -7.40 11.15
CA SER A 188 3.58 -6.31 10.17
C SER A 188 4.43 -5.12 10.62
N ALA A 189 4.54 -4.95 11.93
CA ALA A 189 5.38 -3.94 12.57
C ALA A 189 6.82 -4.41 12.85
N THR A 190 7.19 -5.64 12.47
CA THR A 190 8.53 -6.17 12.76
C THR A 190 9.57 -5.58 11.81
N TYR A 191 10.71 -5.17 12.35
CA TYR A 191 11.84 -4.68 11.57
C TYR A 191 13.16 -5.09 12.20
N LEU A 192 14.20 -5.10 11.37
CA LEU A 192 15.57 -5.32 11.79
C LEU A 192 16.30 -3.97 11.83
N TYR A 193 16.93 -3.67 12.95
CA TYR A 193 17.80 -2.52 13.13
C TYR A 193 19.25 -2.98 13.00
N ALA A 194 20.01 -2.33 12.12
CA ALA A 194 21.42 -2.63 11.94
C ALA A 194 22.25 -1.34 12.07
N LYS A 195 23.31 -1.38 12.89
CA LYS A 195 24.43 -0.45 12.82
C LYS A 195 25.58 -1.13 12.11
N MET A 196 26.22 -0.43 11.19
CA MET A 196 27.27 -1.00 10.37
C MET A 196 28.30 0.04 9.96
N LYS A 197 29.44 -0.46 9.50
CA LYS A 197 30.51 0.31 8.88
C LYS A 197 31.00 -0.45 7.65
N ILE A 198 31.45 0.31 6.65
CA ILE A 198 32.03 -0.26 5.43
C ILE A 198 33.49 0.14 5.38
N ASP A 199 34.37 -0.86 5.36
CA ASP A 199 35.80 -0.66 5.23
C ASP A 199 36.18 -0.62 3.75
N VAL A 200 36.63 0.56 3.32
CA VAL A 200 37.12 0.82 1.96
C VAL A 200 38.60 1.21 2.05
N PRO A 201 39.48 0.69 1.15
CA PRO A 201 40.89 1.07 1.09
C PRO A 201 41.06 2.56 0.80
N THR A 202 42.09 3.17 1.39
CA THR A 202 42.41 4.59 1.20
C THR A 202 42.56 4.93 -0.28
N GLY A 203 41.89 5.99 -0.73
CA GLY A 203 41.94 6.47 -2.11
C GLY A 203 40.98 5.77 -3.09
N LYS A 204 40.25 4.74 -2.65
CA LYS A 204 39.15 4.15 -3.43
C LYS A 204 37.81 4.67 -2.91
N SER A 205 36.83 4.75 -3.81
CA SER A 205 35.46 5.15 -3.48
C SER A 205 34.50 4.02 -3.86
N VAL A 206 33.51 3.81 -3.01
CA VAL A 206 32.41 2.87 -3.22
C VAL A 206 31.12 3.62 -2.93
N THR A 207 30.08 3.32 -3.70
CA THR A 207 28.77 3.90 -3.54
C THR A 207 27.77 2.79 -3.23
N PRO A 208 26.86 3.02 -2.28
CA PRO A 208 25.54 2.41 -2.17
C PRO A 208 25.01 1.79 -3.47
N THR A 209 24.15 0.78 -3.48
CA THR A 209 23.06 0.73 -4.48
C THR A 209 21.87 1.53 -3.97
N ASN A 210 20.96 1.89 -4.88
CA ASN A 210 19.69 2.46 -4.47
C ASN A 210 18.86 1.34 -3.81
N ASN A 211 18.38 1.55 -2.57
CA ASN A 211 17.84 0.50 -1.70
C ASN A 211 18.91 -0.48 -1.16
N PHE A 212 19.92 0.06 -0.46
CA PHE A 212 21.00 -0.75 0.13
C PHE A 212 20.51 -1.72 1.22
N ALA A 213 19.39 -1.42 1.89
CA ALA A 213 18.80 -2.33 2.87
C ALA A 213 18.43 -3.69 2.26
N ALA A 214 17.84 -3.68 1.06
CA ALA A 214 17.45 -4.89 0.33
C ALA A 214 18.64 -5.76 -0.09
N SER A 215 19.83 -5.18 -0.27
CA SER A 215 21.02 -5.93 -0.71
C SER A 215 21.73 -6.72 0.39
N LEU A 216 21.41 -6.50 1.67
CA LEU A 216 22.21 -7.04 2.77
C LEU A 216 22.10 -8.56 2.93
N PHE A 217 20.95 -9.15 2.57
CA PHE A 217 20.68 -10.57 2.80
C PHE A 217 20.24 -11.27 1.51
N GLU A 218 20.81 -12.44 1.23
CA GLU A 218 20.43 -13.26 0.07
C GLU A 218 19.38 -14.31 0.39
N GLN A 219 19.20 -14.65 1.67
CA GLN A 219 18.19 -15.61 2.10
C GLN A 219 17.60 -15.21 3.45
N LEU A 220 16.29 -15.43 3.57
CA LEU A 220 15.53 -15.31 4.81
C LEU A 220 14.68 -16.58 5.00
N ASP A 221 14.99 -17.34 6.05
CA ASP A 221 14.14 -18.43 6.50
C ASP A 221 13.35 -18.00 7.74
N VAL A 222 12.03 -18.11 7.70
CA VAL A 222 11.16 -17.84 8.85
C VAL A 222 10.48 -19.13 9.26
N TYR A 223 10.64 -19.50 10.53
CA TYR A 223 9.98 -20.63 11.13
C TYR A 223 8.96 -20.17 12.17
N PHE A 224 7.77 -20.74 12.11
CA PHE A 224 6.81 -20.71 13.20
C PHE A 224 6.76 -22.11 13.81
N GLY A 225 7.19 -22.23 15.06
CA GLY A 225 7.52 -23.55 15.61
C GLY A 225 8.58 -24.24 14.77
N SER A 226 8.24 -25.41 14.23
CA SER A 226 9.09 -26.19 13.33
C SER A 226 8.76 -26.00 11.83
N VAL A 227 7.73 -25.21 11.50
CA VAL A 227 7.23 -25.07 10.11
C VAL A 227 7.87 -23.85 9.47
N ASN A 228 8.57 -24.05 8.34
CA ASN A 228 9.10 -22.97 7.51
C ASN A 228 7.96 -22.33 6.69
N VAL A 229 7.83 -21.01 6.74
CA VAL A 229 6.80 -20.23 6.03
C VAL A 229 7.35 -19.37 4.89
N THR A 230 8.65 -19.44 4.62
CA THR A 230 9.30 -18.76 3.47
C THR A 230 9.82 -19.76 2.43
N PRO A 231 9.87 -19.37 1.15
CA PRO A 231 10.52 -20.18 0.12
C PRO A 231 12.04 -20.16 0.32
N GLY A 232 12.69 -21.33 0.21
CA GLY A 232 14.14 -21.47 0.36
C GLY A 232 14.91 -21.13 -0.92
N ASN A 233 14.88 -19.88 -1.37
CA ASN A 233 15.70 -19.42 -2.50
C ASN A 233 16.76 -18.39 -2.03
N SER A 234 17.94 -18.38 -2.65
CA SER A 234 19.00 -17.41 -2.36
C SER A 234 18.84 -16.11 -3.18
N LEU A 235 17.59 -15.69 -3.38
CA LEU A 235 17.20 -14.51 -4.18
C LEU A 235 16.38 -13.50 -3.36
N TYR A 236 16.47 -13.58 -2.02
CA TYR A 236 15.72 -12.71 -1.12
C TYR A 236 16.02 -11.22 -1.39
N HIS A 237 17.27 -10.87 -1.70
CA HIS A 237 17.65 -9.49 -2.03
C HIS A 237 16.85 -8.93 -3.23
N TYR A 238 16.60 -9.73 -4.27
CA TYR A 238 15.77 -9.35 -5.40
C TYR A 238 14.29 -9.31 -5.01
N GLN A 239 13.84 -10.24 -4.18
CA GLN A 239 12.47 -10.26 -3.68
C GLN A 239 12.16 -8.99 -2.88
N SER A 240 13.00 -8.64 -1.90
CA SER A 240 12.83 -7.44 -1.08
C SER A 240 12.88 -6.17 -1.92
N TYR A 241 13.79 -6.12 -2.89
CA TYR A 241 13.90 -4.97 -3.80
C TYR A 241 12.63 -4.77 -4.63
N ILE A 242 12.10 -5.84 -5.23
CA ILE A 242 10.86 -5.79 -6.02
C ILE A 242 9.67 -5.46 -5.11
N ASP A 243 9.61 -6.02 -3.90
CA ASP A 243 8.54 -5.74 -2.95
C ASP A 243 8.48 -4.25 -2.58
N ASP A 244 9.63 -3.63 -2.27
CA ASP A 244 9.73 -2.19 -2.00
C ASP A 244 9.32 -1.34 -3.20
N ILE A 245 9.62 -1.78 -4.43
CA ILE A 245 9.25 -1.06 -5.64
C ILE A 245 7.75 -1.14 -5.91
N PHE A 246 7.11 -2.30 -5.70
CA PHE A 246 5.75 -2.56 -6.18
C PHE A 246 4.66 -2.38 -5.11
N PHE A 247 4.96 -2.70 -3.84
CA PHE A 247 3.93 -2.89 -2.81
C PHE A 247 4.04 -1.92 -1.63
N LYS A 248 5.09 -1.09 -1.58
CA LYS A 248 5.29 -0.09 -0.53
C LYS A 248 4.83 1.30 -0.97
N TYR A 249 4.09 2.00 -0.13
CA TYR A 249 3.84 3.42 -0.37
C TYR A 249 5.11 4.24 -0.11
N LYS A 250 5.43 5.12 -1.06
CA LYS A 250 6.53 6.07 -0.87
C LYS A 250 6.36 6.89 0.41
N SER A 251 7.42 6.96 1.20
CA SER A 251 7.45 7.66 2.49
C SER A 251 8.81 8.33 2.68
N PRO A 252 8.91 9.44 3.45
CA PRO A 252 10.21 9.95 3.89
C PRO A 252 11.06 8.92 4.67
N LEU A 253 10.44 7.86 5.20
CA LEU A 253 11.15 6.74 5.83
C LEU A 253 11.96 5.90 4.84
N ASP A 254 11.77 6.09 3.53
CA ASP A 254 12.56 5.44 2.47
C ASP A 254 14.06 5.81 2.58
N ASP A 255 14.38 7.00 3.11
CA ASP A 255 15.75 7.45 3.36
C ASP A 255 16.47 6.58 4.41
N CYS A 256 15.71 5.93 5.31
CA CYS A 256 16.24 4.97 6.28
C CYS A 256 16.70 3.65 5.63
N GLN A 257 16.42 3.45 4.34
CA GLN A 257 16.84 2.29 3.53
C GLN A 257 17.75 2.71 2.36
N MET A 258 18.13 4.00 2.31
CA MET A 258 18.85 4.61 1.19
C MET A 258 18.09 4.49 -0.14
N ILE A 259 16.76 4.61 -0.11
CA ILE A 259 15.90 4.56 -1.29
C ILE A 259 15.71 5.98 -1.85
N ASN A 260 15.95 6.14 -3.14
CA ASN A 260 15.86 7.38 -3.93
C ASN A 260 16.80 8.53 -3.48
N ASP A 261 17.77 8.23 -2.62
CA ASP A 261 18.87 9.14 -2.28
C ASP A 261 19.85 9.29 -3.45
N THR A 262 20.48 10.47 -3.56
CA THR A 262 21.53 10.71 -4.56
C THR A 262 22.77 9.88 -4.28
N ASP A 263 23.51 9.51 -5.32
CA ASP A 263 24.73 8.71 -5.21
C ASP A 263 25.76 9.34 -4.28
N SER A 264 25.87 10.68 -4.31
CA SER A 264 26.71 11.45 -3.38
C SER A 264 26.27 11.27 -1.92
N ALA A 265 24.98 11.44 -1.62
CA ALA A 265 24.46 11.28 -0.26
C ALA A 265 24.67 9.86 0.29
N ARG A 266 24.50 8.84 -0.56
CA ARG A 266 24.73 7.44 -0.17
C ARG A 266 26.21 7.15 0.07
N SER A 267 27.09 7.72 -0.76
CA SER A 267 28.55 7.60 -0.58
C SER A 267 29.03 8.32 0.69
N ASP A 268 28.48 9.50 0.98
CA ASP A 268 28.81 10.30 2.17
C ASP A 268 28.41 9.60 3.48
N ARG A 269 27.37 8.76 3.46
CA ARG A 269 26.95 7.97 4.64
C ARG A 269 28.01 6.95 5.07
N ILE A 270 28.78 6.42 4.11
CA ILE A 270 29.73 5.31 4.35
C ILE A 270 31.20 5.75 4.35
N LYS A 271 31.46 7.01 3.99
CA LYS A 271 32.80 7.57 3.82
C LYS A 271 33.62 7.47 5.10
N ASP A 272 34.93 7.28 4.96
CA ASP A 272 35.91 7.28 6.05
C ASP A 272 35.61 6.25 7.16
N LYS A 273 35.02 5.09 6.80
CA LYS A 273 34.58 4.02 7.71
C LYS A 273 33.61 4.51 8.79
N LYS A 274 32.84 5.56 8.48
CA LYS A 274 31.85 6.11 9.39
C LYS A 274 30.78 5.06 9.70
N GLU A 275 30.46 4.92 10.98
CA GLU A 275 29.31 4.12 11.40
C GLU A 275 28.01 4.82 11.02
N PHE A 276 27.09 4.04 10.47
CA PHE A 276 25.73 4.47 10.18
C PHE A 276 24.74 3.38 10.55
N ASP A 277 23.48 3.74 10.69
CA ASP A 277 22.40 2.81 10.97
C ASP A 277 21.36 2.78 9.85
N ILE A 278 20.64 1.66 9.80
CA ILE A 278 19.66 1.37 8.77
C ILE A 278 18.53 0.53 9.38
N ILE A 279 17.30 0.78 8.91
CA ILE A 279 16.12 -0.03 9.26
C ILE A 279 15.77 -0.90 8.07
N ILE A 280 15.68 -2.20 8.29
CA ILE A 280 15.45 -3.21 7.25
C ILE A 280 14.08 -3.85 7.53
N PRO A 281 13.09 -3.63 6.65
CA PRO A 281 11.81 -4.34 6.71
C PRO A 281 11.99 -5.83 6.42
N ILE A 282 11.08 -6.63 6.93
CA ILE A 282 11.08 -8.08 6.69
C ILE A 282 10.12 -8.42 5.56
N HIS A 283 10.66 -8.84 4.43
CA HIS A 283 9.90 -9.19 3.22
C HIS A 283 9.54 -10.69 3.19
N ALA A 284 8.90 -11.16 4.26
CA ALA A 284 8.37 -12.52 4.35
C ALA A 284 6.82 -12.52 4.30
N PRO A 285 6.18 -13.56 3.74
CA PRO A 285 4.75 -13.56 3.45
C PRO A 285 3.86 -13.19 4.65
N MET A 286 4.14 -13.75 5.83
CA MET A 286 3.37 -13.51 7.06
C MET A 286 3.60 -12.14 7.71
N PHE A 287 4.64 -11.41 7.27
CA PHE A 287 4.99 -10.06 7.73
C PHE A 287 4.29 -8.97 6.93
N GLN A 288 3.59 -9.33 5.84
CA GLN A 288 2.89 -8.36 4.98
C GLN A 288 1.38 -8.29 5.28
N GLN A 289 0.86 -9.16 6.15
CA GLN A 289 -0.56 -9.19 6.53
C GLN A 289 -0.79 -8.50 7.89
N GLU A 290 -1.95 -7.85 8.06
CA GLU A 290 -2.22 -6.96 9.20
C GLU A 290 -2.81 -7.66 10.44
N LYS A 291 -3.19 -8.94 10.36
CA LYS A 291 -3.72 -9.66 11.53
C LYS A 291 -2.59 -10.03 12.48
N PHE A 292 -2.84 -9.90 13.77
CA PHE A 292 -1.88 -10.35 14.77
C PHE A 292 -1.75 -11.88 14.76
N LEU A 293 -0.50 -12.35 14.79
CA LEU A 293 -0.20 -13.75 15.06
C LEU A 293 -0.68 -14.07 16.48
N ILE A 294 -1.37 -15.19 16.65
CA ILE A 294 -1.87 -15.63 17.95
C ILE A 294 -0.72 -15.88 18.93
N ASP A 295 -1.05 -15.80 20.21
CA ASP A 295 -0.14 -16.08 21.32
C ASP A 295 0.42 -17.51 21.27
N ASN A 296 1.49 -17.75 22.02
CA ASN A 296 2.17 -19.03 22.18
C ASN A 296 2.72 -19.67 20.89
N VAL A 297 2.94 -18.89 19.84
CA VAL A 297 3.66 -19.32 18.63
C VAL A 297 5.11 -18.83 18.71
N PRO A 298 6.10 -19.73 18.89
CA PRO A 298 7.51 -19.34 18.82
C PRO A 298 7.91 -19.04 17.37
N ILE A 299 8.82 -18.07 17.18
CA ILE A 299 9.28 -17.64 15.86
C ILE A 299 10.81 -17.77 15.82
N SER A 300 11.35 -18.32 14.74
CA SER A 300 12.79 -18.23 14.43
C SER A 300 12.99 -17.55 13.08
N LEU A 301 13.94 -16.64 13.00
CA LEU A 301 14.34 -16.00 11.75
C LEU A 301 15.82 -16.25 11.52
N ARG A 302 16.16 -16.74 10.34
CA ARG A 302 17.54 -16.95 9.90
C ARG A 302 17.82 -16.13 8.67
N PHE A 303 18.71 -15.16 8.81
CA PHE A 303 19.18 -14.30 7.72
C PHE A 303 20.56 -14.75 7.26
N LYS A 304 20.76 -14.95 5.96
CA LYS A 304 22.08 -15.19 5.36
C LYS A 304 22.51 -13.94 4.60
N CYS A 305 23.69 -13.42 4.92
CA CYS A 305 24.27 -12.26 4.25
C CYS A 305 24.50 -12.54 2.77
N ALA A 306 24.18 -11.57 1.92
CA ALA A 306 24.62 -11.57 0.53
C ALA A 306 26.15 -11.39 0.45
N PRO A 307 26.78 -11.64 -0.72
CA PRO A 307 28.18 -11.29 -0.94
C PRO A 307 28.45 -9.84 -0.56
N GLN A 308 29.60 -9.54 0.04
CA GLN A 308 29.88 -8.19 0.59
C GLN A 308 29.91 -7.08 -0.46
N THR A 309 30.17 -7.43 -1.73
CA THR A 309 30.11 -6.51 -2.87
C THR A 309 28.69 -6.30 -3.39
N PHE A 310 27.74 -7.19 -3.04
CA PHE A 310 26.35 -7.10 -3.47
C PHE A 310 25.71 -5.87 -2.82
N GLY A 311 25.19 -4.96 -3.64
CA GLY A 311 24.69 -3.67 -3.14
C GLY A 311 25.72 -2.56 -3.04
N LEU A 312 26.92 -2.75 -3.59
CA LEU A 312 27.96 -1.74 -3.66
C LEU A 312 28.48 -1.60 -5.10
N ASN A 313 28.78 -0.37 -5.50
CA ASN A 313 29.26 -0.03 -6.83
C ASN A 313 30.55 0.78 -6.76
N SER A 314 31.49 0.52 -7.66
CA SER A 314 32.71 1.30 -7.87
C SER A 314 33.17 1.20 -9.32
N ALA A 315 33.81 2.25 -9.85
CA ALA A 315 34.34 2.24 -11.22
C ALA A 315 35.48 1.23 -11.42
N THR A 316 36.13 0.81 -10.33
CA THR A 316 37.25 -0.14 -10.33
C THR A 316 37.06 -1.17 -9.23
N GLU A 317 37.67 -2.35 -9.37
CA GLU A 317 37.69 -3.34 -8.30
C GLU A 317 38.33 -2.79 -7.02
N VAL A 318 37.71 -3.08 -5.88
CA VAL A 318 38.13 -2.60 -4.56
C VAL A 318 38.42 -3.81 -3.66
N THR A 319 39.68 -3.98 -3.28
CA THR A 319 40.15 -5.03 -2.36
C THR A 319 41.21 -4.47 -1.41
N PRO A 320 41.15 -4.75 -0.09
CA PRO A 320 40.04 -5.40 0.62
C PRO A 320 38.78 -4.51 0.66
N LEU A 321 37.59 -5.10 0.72
CA LEU A 321 36.31 -4.42 0.96
C LEU A 321 35.56 -5.25 2.01
N SER A 322 35.04 -4.64 3.06
CA SER A 322 34.25 -5.38 4.05
C SER A 322 33.08 -4.59 4.62
N VAL A 323 31.91 -5.22 4.65
CA VAL A 323 30.72 -4.72 5.35
C VAL A 323 30.67 -5.39 6.71
N GLU A 324 30.75 -4.61 7.80
CA GLU A 324 30.74 -5.12 9.16
C GLU A 324 29.53 -4.60 9.93
N PHE A 325 28.75 -5.51 10.51
CA PHE A 325 27.69 -5.17 11.47
C PHE A 325 28.31 -4.94 12.85
N THR A 326 28.07 -3.77 13.42
CA THR A 326 28.48 -3.43 14.80
C THR A 326 27.34 -3.70 15.78
N GLN A 327 26.09 -3.56 15.33
CA GLN A 327 24.89 -3.95 16.08
C GLN A 327 23.86 -4.52 15.11
N LEU A 328 23.18 -5.58 15.52
CA LEU A 328 22.05 -6.15 14.79
C LEU A 328 20.98 -6.58 15.79
N SER A 329 19.79 -6.01 15.68
CA SER A 329 18.70 -6.20 16.63
C SER A 329 17.37 -6.33 15.90
N LEU A 330 16.60 -7.35 16.22
CA LEU A 330 15.25 -7.57 15.71
C LEU A 330 14.23 -6.98 16.69
N PHE A 331 13.35 -6.11 16.20
CA PHE A 331 12.30 -5.50 17.00
C PHE A 331 10.94 -6.11 16.66
N ILE A 332 10.29 -6.72 17.64
CA ILE A 332 8.97 -7.33 17.49
C ILE A 332 7.97 -6.64 18.40
N ARG A 333 6.82 -6.30 17.84
CA ARG A 333 5.70 -5.71 18.55
C ARG A 333 4.81 -6.77 19.18
N ARG A 334 4.63 -6.67 20.49
CA ARG A 334 3.70 -7.51 21.27
C ARG A 334 2.43 -6.72 21.57
N VAL A 335 1.30 -7.44 21.53
CA VAL A 335 -0.04 -6.89 21.74
C VAL A 335 -0.70 -7.64 22.89
N LYS A 336 -0.90 -6.93 24.00
CA LYS A 336 -1.60 -7.46 25.16
C LYS A 336 -3.10 -7.21 25.00
N LEU A 337 -3.88 -8.28 24.98
CA LEU A 337 -5.34 -8.22 24.89
C LEU A 337 -5.98 -8.19 26.28
N TYR A 338 -7.19 -7.63 26.35
CA TYR A 338 -8.03 -7.72 27.54
C TYR A 338 -8.43 -9.18 27.79
N ALA A 339 -8.23 -9.67 29.01
CA ALA A 339 -8.31 -11.11 29.32
C ALA A 339 -9.61 -11.81 28.86
N PRO A 340 -10.83 -11.24 29.05
CA PRO A 340 -12.06 -11.84 28.51
C PRO A 340 -12.06 -12.04 27.00
N VAL A 341 -11.38 -11.18 26.23
CA VAL A 341 -11.27 -11.33 24.77
C VAL A 341 -10.33 -12.49 24.42
N GLN A 342 -9.21 -12.62 25.14
CA GLN A 342 -8.29 -13.75 24.94
C GLN A 342 -8.98 -15.09 25.26
N MET A 343 -9.81 -15.14 26.31
CA MET A 343 -10.63 -16.32 26.63
C MET A 343 -11.63 -16.63 25.52
N ALA A 344 -12.33 -15.62 24.98
CA ALA A 344 -13.27 -15.80 23.88
C ALA A 344 -12.59 -16.32 22.60
N ILE A 345 -11.41 -15.78 22.26
CA ILE A 345 -10.62 -16.28 21.12
C ILE A 345 -10.17 -17.72 21.36
N THR A 346 -9.71 -18.05 22.57
CA THR A 346 -9.28 -19.41 22.93
C THR A 346 -10.43 -20.41 22.81
N SER A 347 -11.61 -20.07 23.33
CA SER A 347 -12.83 -20.88 23.18
C SER A 347 -13.23 -21.06 21.71
N GLN A 348 -12.99 -20.06 20.87
CA GLN A 348 -13.27 -20.17 19.43
C GLN A 348 -12.23 -21.01 18.69
N LEU A 349 -10.97 -21.00 19.11
CA LEU A 349 -9.91 -21.83 18.53
C LEU A 349 -10.19 -23.33 18.68
N GLU A 350 -10.93 -23.73 19.72
CA GLU A 350 -11.41 -25.12 19.89
C GLU A 350 -12.40 -25.54 18.78
N LYS A 351 -13.09 -24.58 18.15
CA LYS A 351 -14.10 -24.83 17.10
C LYS A 351 -13.55 -24.67 15.69
N SER A 352 -12.69 -23.68 15.48
CA SER A 352 -12.08 -23.39 14.17
C SER A 352 -10.69 -22.82 14.35
N PRO A 353 -9.70 -23.21 13.52
CA PRO A 353 -8.38 -22.61 13.55
C PRO A 353 -8.42 -21.14 13.17
N ALA A 354 -7.43 -20.38 13.66
CA ALA A 354 -7.14 -19.04 13.18
C ALA A 354 -6.67 -19.10 11.72
N LYS A 355 -7.14 -18.17 10.88
CA LYS A 355 -6.85 -18.15 9.44
C LYS A 355 -6.18 -16.86 9.03
N TYR A 356 -4.97 -17.00 8.49
CA TYR A 356 -4.14 -15.93 7.96
C TYR A 356 -4.09 -16.02 6.44
N TYR A 357 -4.46 -14.92 5.78
CA TYR A 357 -4.43 -14.81 4.33
C TYR A 357 -3.32 -13.85 3.97
N PHE A 358 -2.43 -14.25 3.07
CA PHE A 358 -1.30 -13.43 2.67
C PHE A 358 -0.86 -13.75 1.25
N GLN A 359 -0.03 -12.87 0.70
CA GLN A 359 0.63 -13.08 -0.58
C GLN A 359 1.97 -13.76 -0.34
N ARG A 360 2.22 -14.86 -1.04
CA ARG A 360 3.53 -15.51 -1.08
C ARG A 360 4.22 -15.13 -2.38
N ASN A 361 5.38 -14.51 -2.26
CA ASN A 361 6.23 -14.19 -3.39
C ASN A 361 7.32 -15.26 -3.54
N GLU A 362 7.58 -15.69 -4.77
CA GLU A 362 8.65 -16.64 -5.10
C GLU A 362 9.47 -16.09 -6.27
N VAL A 363 10.79 -16.11 -6.13
CA VAL A 363 11.71 -15.65 -7.17
C VAL A 363 12.50 -16.82 -7.73
N LYS A 364 12.59 -16.90 -9.06
CA LYS A 364 13.45 -17.84 -9.79
C LYS A 364 14.38 -17.08 -10.71
N SER A 365 15.56 -17.63 -10.96
CA SER A 365 16.49 -17.12 -11.96
C SER A 365 16.71 -18.16 -13.06
N PHE A 366 16.78 -17.70 -14.31
CA PHE A 366 17.10 -18.52 -15.47
C PHE A 366 18.28 -17.88 -16.20
N HIS A 367 19.35 -18.64 -16.41
CA HIS A 367 20.53 -18.16 -17.12
C HIS A 367 20.27 -18.14 -18.63
N LEU A 368 20.55 -17.01 -19.26
CA LEU A 368 20.52 -16.78 -20.69
C LEU A 368 21.97 -16.59 -21.15
N PRO A 369 22.54 -17.55 -21.88
CA PRO A 369 23.95 -17.46 -22.28
C PRO A 369 24.17 -16.34 -23.30
N LYS A 370 25.44 -15.99 -23.49
CA LYS A 370 25.87 -15.19 -24.65
C LYS A 370 25.38 -15.84 -25.94
N ASP A 371 25.07 -15.00 -26.93
CA ASP A 371 24.54 -15.37 -28.25
C ASP A 371 23.10 -15.92 -28.23
N PHE A 372 22.43 -15.91 -27.07
CA PHE A 372 21.00 -16.16 -26.97
C PHE A 372 20.23 -15.07 -27.74
N ALA A 373 19.31 -15.45 -28.63
CA ALA A 373 18.56 -14.50 -29.46
C ALA A 373 17.05 -14.66 -29.31
N ALA A 374 16.53 -15.86 -29.55
CA ALA A 374 15.12 -16.19 -29.36
C ALA A 374 15.02 -17.61 -28.83
N ASN A 375 14.33 -17.78 -27.70
CA ASN A 375 14.01 -19.11 -27.20
C ASN A 375 12.76 -19.07 -26.35
N SER A 376 12.21 -20.25 -26.17
CA SER A 376 11.18 -20.51 -25.19
C SER A 376 11.79 -21.16 -23.98
N ILE A 377 11.50 -20.58 -22.83
CA ILE A 377 11.88 -21.12 -21.53
C ILE A 377 10.67 -21.86 -21.03
N ASP A 378 10.69 -23.19 -21.18
CA ASP A 378 9.63 -24.05 -20.69
C ASP A 378 9.72 -24.23 -19.17
N ASN A 379 8.60 -24.56 -18.53
CA ASN A 379 8.54 -24.89 -17.11
C ASN A 379 9.04 -23.79 -16.15
N VAL A 380 8.81 -22.51 -16.49
CA VAL A 380 9.11 -21.38 -15.59
C VAL A 380 8.43 -21.58 -14.24
N TYR A 381 7.15 -21.97 -14.29
CA TYR A 381 6.42 -22.56 -13.16
C TYR A 381 5.62 -23.76 -13.62
N ASN A 382 5.54 -24.77 -12.76
CA ASN A 382 4.77 -25.98 -12.98
C ASN A 382 4.00 -26.30 -11.69
N GLY A 383 2.72 -26.67 -11.80
CA GLY A 383 1.85 -26.90 -10.66
C GLY A 383 0.90 -25.74 -10.45
N GLN A 384 0.82 -25.19 -9.23
CA GLN A 384 -0.01 -24.01 -8.95
C GLN A 384 0.46 -22.83 -9.82
N LEU A 385 -0.48 -22.18 -10.51
CA LEU A 385 -0.19 -21.00 -11.30
C LEU A 385 -0.15 -19.77 -10.39
N PRO A 386 0.86 -18.89 -10.55
CA PRO A 386 0.85 -17.61 -9.88
C PRO A 386 -0.23 -16.71 -10.47
N ARG A 387 -0.63 -15.72 -9.69
CA ARG A 387 -1.58 -14.69 -10.13
C ARG A 387 -0.94 -13.69 -11.06
N LYS A 388 0.28 -13.28 -10.72
CA LYS A 388 1.03 -12.31 -11.49
C LYS A 388 2.48 -12.74 -11.55
N ILE A 389 3.09 -12.45 -12.67
CA ILE A 389 4.51 -12.69 -12.91
C ILE A 389 5.14 -11.37 -13.29
N ILE A 390 6.19 -10.98 -12.59
CA ILE A 390 7.05 -9.85 -12.92
C ILE A 390 8.36 -10.42 -13.45
N VAL A 391 8.82 -9.95 -14.60
CA VAL A 391 10.05 -10.40 -15.23
C VAL A 391 10.99 -9.22 -15.44
N GLY A 392 12.25 -9.42 -15.10
CA GLY A 392 13.35 -8.50 -15.40
C GLY A 392 14.61 -9.26 -15.76
N PHE A 393 15.55 -8.60 -16.42
CA PHE A 393 16.83 -9.19 -16.79
C PHE A 393 17.97 -8.42 -16.14
N VAL A 394 18.98 -9.15 -15.67
CA VAL A 394 20.18 -8.60 -15.03
C VAL A 394 21.39 -9.25 -15.70
N SER A 395 22.49 -8.53 -15.92
CA SER A 395 23.70 -9.12 -16.50
C SER A 395 24.34 -10.12 -15.53
N ASP A 396 25.07 -11.12 -16.05
CA ASP A 396 25.79 -12.10 -15.22
C ASP A 396 26.74 -11.41 -14.23
N ASP A 397 27.43 -10.36 -14.66
CA ASP A 397 28.32 -9.56 -13.82
C ASP A 397 27.56 -8.93 -12.63
N ALA A 398 26.38 -8.33 -12.88
CA ALA A 398 25.56 -7.70 -11.85
C ALA A 398 24.95 -8.74 -10.88
N PHE A 399 24.46 -9.86 -11.40
CA PHE A 399 23.91 -10.96 -10.61
C PHE A 399 24.98 -11.59 -9.69
N ASN A 400 26.22 -11.70 -10.16
CA ASN A 400 27.36 -12.22 -9.40
C ASN A 400 28.10 -11.14 -8.59
N ALA A 401 27.45 -9.99 -8.32
CA ALA A 401 27.94 -8.94 -7.44
C ALA A 401 29.29 -8.30 -7.86
N LYS A 402 29.54 -8.15 -9.17
CA LYS A 402 30.73 -7.46 -9.66
C LYS A 402 30.62 -5.97 -9.40
N LEU A 403 31.64 -5.41 -8.76
CA LEU A 403 31.59 -4.05 -8.21
C LEU A 403 31.39 -2.95 -9.27
N THR A 404 31.73 -3.23 -10.54
CA THR A 404 31.53 -2.28 -11.65
C THR A 404 30.11 -2.22 -12.18
N LYS A 405 29.20 -3.05 -11.66
CA LYS A 405 27.82 -3.18 -12.10
C LYS A 405 26.87 -3.14 -10.92
N ASP A 406 25.77 -2.39 -11.07
CA ASP A 406 24.71 -2.33 -10.06
C ASP A 406 23.83 -3.58 -10.14
N SER A 407 23.84 -4.38 -9.06
CA SER A 407 23.07 -5.62 -8.94
C SER A 407 21.55 -5.44 -9.04
N PHE A 408 21.02 -4.23 -8.79
CA PHE A 408 19.60 -3.91 -8.89
C PHE A 408 19.22 -3.12 -10.16
N ASN A 409 20.17 -2.91 -11.07
CA ASN A 409 19.90 -2.29 -12.35
C ASN A 409 19.47 -3.34 -13.39
N PHE A 410 18.19 -3.31 -13.76
CA PHE A 410 17.65 -4.23 -14.77
C PHE A 410 17.93 -3.70 -16.18
N GLU A 411 18.31 -4.60 -17.09
CA GLU A 411 18.72 -4.26 -18.45
C GLU A 411 17.74 -4.83 -19.48
N HIS A 412 17.39 -4.07 -20.51
CA HIS A 412 16.45 -4.53 -21.53
C HIS A 412 17.11 -5.29 -22.69
N LYS A 413 18.41 -5.09 -22.93
CA LYS A 413 19.21 -5.64 -24.06
C LYS A 413 18.49 -5.65 -25.42
N ASN A 414 17.71 -4.60 -25.69
CA ASN A 414 16.86 -4.48 -26.87
C ASN A 414 15.92 -5.68 -27.09
N LEU A 415 15.26 -6.12 -26.02
CA LEU A 415 14.14 -7.05 -26.05
C LEU A 415 13.15 -6.60 -27.13
N GLN A 416 12.87 -7.50 -28.07
CA GLN A 416 12.00 -7.28 -29.22
C GLN A 416 10.61 -7.83 -28.97
N SER A 417 10.49 -9.01 -28.34
CA SER A 417 9.19 -9.53 -27.94
C SER A 417 9.24 -10.37 -26.68
N ALA A 418 8.16 -10.33 -25.90
CA ALA A 418 7.96 -11.19 -24.73
C ALA A 418 6.49 -11.55 -24.55
N THR A 419 6.21 -12.83 -24.30
CA THR A 419 4.88 -13.33 -23.94
C THR A 419 5.01 -14.55 -23.03
N ILE A 420 3.98 -14.80 -22.23
CA ILE A 420 3.86 -16.03 -21.44
C ILE A 420 2.79 -16.91 -22.09
N VAL A 421 3.07 -18.21 -22.20
CA VAL A 421 2.12 -19.22 -22.65
C VAL A 421 1.68 -20.05 -21.45
N VAL A 422 0.39 -20.01 -21.14
CA VAL A 422 -0.23 -20.78 -20.06
C VAL A 422 -1.26 -21.72 -20.67
N ASN A 423 -1.03 -23.04 -20.55
CA ASN A 423 -1.92 -24.07 -21.11
C ASN A 423 -2.28 -23.81 -22.60
N GLY A 424 -1.31 -23.35 -23.40
CA GLY A 424 -1.47 -23.05 -24.83
C GLY A 424 -2.05 -21.66 -25.15
N THR A 425 -2.44 -20.87 -24.14
CA THR A 425 -2.96 -19.51 -24.33
C THR A 425 -1.85 -18.48 -24.07
N LYS A 426 -1.69 -17.52 -24.99
CA LYS A 426 -0.72 -16.42 -24.87
C LYS A 426 -1.25 -15.30 -23.98
N ILE A 427 -0.42 -14.83 -23.06
CA ILE A 427 -0.70 -13.75 -22.12
C ILE A 427 0.49 -12.77 -22.17
N PRO A 428 0.25 -11.49 -22.51
CA PRO A 428 -0.94 -10.98 -23.19
C PRO A 428 -1.15 -11.67 -24.56
N SER A 429 -2.38 -11.62 -25.09
CA SER A 429 -2.72 -12.21 -26.39
C SER A 429 -1.87 -11.66 -27.54
N THR A 430 -1.58 -10.36 -27.49
CA THR A 430 -0.61 -9.68 -28.34
C THR A 430 0.67 -9.50 -27.52
N PRO A 431 1.79 -10.16 -27.87
CA PRO A 431 3.04 -10.07 -27.13
C PRO A 431 3.48 -8.62 -26.85
N TYR A 432 4.19 -8.43 -25.75
CA TYR A 432 4.92 -7.18 -25.54
C TYR A 432 5.95 -7.02 -26.65
N GLN A 433 6.08 -5.80 -27.18
CA GLN A 433 6.96 -5.46 -28.30
C GLN A 433 7.52 -4.05 -28.12
N PRO A 434 8.25 -3.80 -27.01
CA PRO A 434 8.82 -2.48 -26.76
C PRO A 434 9.91 -2.14 -27.78
N ASP A 435 9.98 -0.88 -28.20
CA ASP A 435 11.11 -0.35 -28.96
C ASP A 435 11.93 0.57 -28.05
N PHE A 436 12.91 -0.03 -27.38
CA PHE A 436 13.81 0.69 -26.48
C PHE A 436 14.74 1.65 -27.22
N LYS A 437 15.08 1.38 -28.48
CA LYS A 437 15.97 2.23 -29.27
C LYS A 437 15.32 3.59 -29.56
N ASN A 438 14.05 3.57 -29.96
CA ASN A 438 13.27 4.79 -30.25
C ASN A 438 12.48 5.30 -29.03
N LYS A 439 12.65 4.67 -27.86
CA LYS A 439 11.93 4.98 -26.60
C LYS A 439 10.40 4.87 -26.70
N LEU A 440 9.91 3.90 -27.48
CA LEU A 440 8.50 3.59 -27.68
C LEU A 440 8.12 2.31 -26.91
N PHE A 441 7.90 2.46 -25.61
CA PHE A 441 7.54 1.35 -24.70
C PHE A 441 6.42 1.75 -23.72
N MET A 442 5.64 2.78 -24.06
CA MET A 442 4.57 3.32 -23.21
C MET A 442 3.52 2.27 -22.85
N ARG A 443 3.21 1.33 -23.77
CA ARG A 443 2.24 0.27 -23.52
C ARG A 443 2.72 -0.66 -22.40
N GLU A 444 3.96 -1.11 -22.49
CA GLU A 444 4.60 -1.99 -21.51
C GLU A 444 4.70 -1.30 -20.16
N TYR A 445 5.14 -0.04 -20.12
CA TYR A 445 5.17 0.78 -18.91
C TYR A 445 3.78 0.94 -18.28
N PHE A 446 2.78 1.35 -19.07
CA PHE A 446 1.40 1.49 -18.60
C PHE A 446 0.86 0.16 -18.05
N ASN A 447 1.22 -0.94 -18.70
CA ASN A 447 0.76 -2.25 -18.30
C ASN A 447 1.32 -2.71 -16.94
N VAL A 448 2.50 -2.23 -16.52
CA VAL A 448 3.02 -2.46 -15.16
C VAL A 448 2.02 -1.99 -14.11
N PHE A 449 1.47 -0.79 -14.28
CA PHE A 449 0.48 -0.22 -13.35
C PHE A 449 -0.89 -0.86 -13.52
N ARG A 450 -1.35 -1.06 -14.77
CA ARG A 450 -2.66 -1.65 -15.05
C ARG A 450 -2.78 -3.08 -14.52
N SER A 451 -1.76 -3.91 -14.73
CA SER A 451 -1.74 -5.30 -14.23
C SER A 451 -1.75 -5.38 -12.72
N MET A 452 -1.33 -4.32 -12.03
CA MET A 452 -1.37 -4.22 -10.57
C MET A 452 -2.59 -3.44 -10.06
N ASN A 453 -3.55 -3.03 -10.91
CA ASN A 453 -4.66 -2.13 -10.54
C ASN A 453 -4.23 -0.80 -9.89
N GLN A 454 -3.07 -0.28 -10.27
CA GLN A 454 -2.51 0.96 -9.74
C GLN A 454 -2.39 2.06 -10.81
N ASP A 455 -3.13 1.93 -11.91
CA ASP A 455 -3.14 2.92 -13.00
C ASP A 455 -3.96 4.17 -12.67
N ASN A 456 -4.77 4.11 -11.62
CA ASN A 456 -5.58 5.22 -11.12
C ASN A 456 -5.26 5.53 -9.65
N GLY A 457 -5.25 6.82 -9.29
CA GLY A 457 -5.00 7.26 -7.91
C GLY A 457 -3.50 7.47 -7.61
N ILE A 458 -3.12 7.34 -6.34
CA ILE A 458 -1.69 7.34 -5.96
C ILE A 458 -1.21 5.88 -5.96
N PRO A 459 -0.30 5.50 -6.88
CA PRO A 459 0.26 4.16 -6.90
C PRO A 459 1.23 3.96 -5.72
N LYS A 460 1.31 2.71 -5.25
CA LYS A 460 2.42 2.19 -4.45
C LYS A 460 3.67 2.02 -5.33
N ILE A 461 3.48 1.61 -6.59
CA ILE A 461 4.57 1.39 -7.54
C ILE A 461 5.46 2.62 -7.68
N ASN A 462 6.74 2.47 -7.32
CA ASN A 462 7.75 3.52 -7.35
C ASN A 462 8.60 3.48 -8.63
N LEU A 463 7.93 3.54 -9.78
CA LEU A 463 8.55 3.54 -11.09
C LEU A 463 8.20 4.83 -11.84
N LYS A 464 9.20 5.44 -12.49
CA LYS A 464 9.03 6.62 -13.33
C LYS A 464 9.34 6.27 -14.78
N TYR A 465 8.51 6.75 -15.71
CA TYR A 465 8.70 6.53 -17.14
C TYR A 465 10.11 6.88 -17.63
N GLN A 466 10.69 7.97 -17.13
CA GLN A 466 12.03 8.44 -17.49
C GLN A 466 13.14 7.43 -17.16
N ASN A 467 12.95 6.62 -16.11
CA ASN A 467 13.94 5.63 -15.66
C ASN A 467 13.55 4.21 -16.08
N TYR A 468 12.44 4.03 -16.80
CA TYR A 468 11.90 2.70 -17.09
C TYR A 468 12.85 1.90 -17.97
N SER A 469 13.32 2.43 -19.10
CA SER A 469 14.28 1.72 -19.96
C SER A 469 15.59 1.42 -19.25
N ASP A 470 16.10 2.37 -18.46
CA ASP A 470 17.49 2.37 -18.02
C ASP A 470 17.69 1.61 -16.70
N LYS A 471 16.65 1.53 -15.87
CA LYS A 471 16.71 0.89 -14.54
C LYS A 471 15.71 -0.23 -14.32
N TYR A 472 14.52 -0.12 -14.93
CA TYR A 472 13.39 -0.97 -14.59
C TYR A 472 12.60 -1.45 -15.81
N PRO A 473 13.22 -2.03 -16.86
CA PRO A 473 12.50 -2.61 -17.98
C PRO A 473 11.79 -3.92 -17.58
N LEU A 474 10.94 -3.82 -16.56
CA LEU A 474 10.19 -4.90 -15.96
C LEU A 474 8.89 -5.10 -16.72
N LEU A 475 8.57 -6.36 -16.98
CA LEU A 475 7.32 -6.78 -17.61
C LEU A 475 6.43 -7.42 -16.57
N VAL A 476 5.15 -7.06 -16.56
CA VAL A 476 4.16 -7.66 -15.67
C VAL A 476 3.12 -8.39 -16.49
N PHE A 477 2.92 -9.67 -16.18
CA PHE A 477 1.92 -10.54 -16.76
C PHE A 477 0.86 -10.86 -15.71
N ASP A 478 -0.40 -10.61 -16.04
CA ASP A 478 -1.54 -10.90 -15.19
C ASP A 478 -2.19 -12.21 -15.63
N LEU A 479 -2.22 -13.20 -14.75
CA LEU A 479 -2.84 -14.51 -14.96
C LEU A 479 -4.21 -14.61 -14.26
N THR A 480 -4.68 -13.54 -13.60
CA THR A 480 -5.99 -13.52 -12.96
C THR A 480 -7.12 -13.38 -13.99
N ASP A 481 -8.26 -14.02 -13.72
CA ASP A 481 -9.44 -13.93 -14.60
C ASP A 481 -10.17 -12.60 -14.49
N ASP A 482 -10.15 -12.02 -13.29
CA ASP A 482 -10.90 -10.82 -12.92
C ASP A 482 -10.03 -9.55 -12.95
N GLY A 483 -8.73 -9.70 -13.21
CA GLY A 483 -7.76 -8.63 -13.19
C GLY A 483 -7.53 -8.02 -11.81
N THR A 484 -8.11 -8.54 -10.71
CA THR A 484 -8.07 -7.86 -9.40
C THR A 484 -6.80 -8.20 -8.60
N LEU A 485 -6.46 -7.34 -7.63
CA LEU A 485 -5.57 -7.68 -6.51
C LEU A 485 -6.43 -8.13 -5.33
N ALA A 486 -6.19 -9.33 -4.77
CA ALA A 486 -6.98 -9.79 -3.62
C ALA A 486 -6.83 -8.89 -2.39
N SER A 487 -5.68 -8.22 -2.23
CA SER A 487 -5.44 -7.27 -1.14
C SER A 487 -6.44 -6.10 -1.16
N ASP A 488 -6.90 -5.72 -2.35
CA ASP A 488 -7.73 -4.53 -2.54
C ASP A 488 -9.21 -4.92 -2.72
N SER A 489 -9.49 -6.09 -3.30
CA SER A 489 -10.86 -6.60 -3.50
C SER A 489 -11.39 -7.40 -2.31
N GLY A 490 -10.51 -7.96 -1.47
CA GLY A 490 -10.88 -8.85 -0.37
C GLY A 490 -11.42 -10.21 -0.82
N VAL A 491 -11.22 -10.58 -2.09
CA VAL A 491 -11.71 -11.82 -2.70
C VAL A 491 -10.53 -12.73 -3.02
N LEU A 492 -10.64 -14.02 -2.68
CA LEU A 492 -9.65 -15.03 -3.04
C LEU A 492 -9.86 -15.45 -4.50
N SER A 493 -8.77 -15.51 -5.26
CA SER A 493 -8.79 -16.08 -6.60
C SER A 493 -8.83 -17.61 -6.55
N MET A 494 -9.41 -18.23 -7.56
CA MET A 494 -9.38 -19.69 -7.68
C MET A 494 -7.95 -20.16 -7.96
N ILE A 495 -7.47 -21.14 -7.19
CA ILE A 495 -6.19 -21.79 -7.44
C ILE A 495 -6.30 -22.59 -8.75
N LYS A 496 -5.51 -22.19 -9.75
CA LYS A 496 -5.37 -22.92 -11.01
C LYS A 496 -4.08 -23.70 -11.02
N ARG A 497 -4.06 -24.83 -11.73
CA ARG A 497 -2.85 -25.60 -12.00
C ARG A 497 -2.53 -25.62 -13.49
N GLY A 498 -1.26 -25.61 -13.82
CA GLY A 498 -0.80 -25.62 -15.21
C GLY A 498 0.69 -25.46 -15.34
N ASN A 499 1.11 -25.20 -16.56
CA ASN A 499 2.50 -24.92 -16.91
C ASN A 499 2.62 -23.51 -17.47
N VAL A 500 3.66 -22.81 -17.02
CA VAL A 500 4.05 -21.50 -17.52
C VAL A 500 5.30 -21.67 -18.38
N ARG A 501 5.17 -21.34 -19.66
CA ARG A 501 6.29 -21.19 -20.59
C ARG A 501 6.45 -19.70 -20.92
N MET A 502 7.67 -19.23 -21.08
CA MET A 502 7.94 -17.86 -21.48
C MET A 502 8.64 -17.83 -22.84
N ASP A 503 8.07 -17.10 -23.79
CA ASP A 503 8.66 -16.89 -25.12
C ASP A 503 9.30 -15.49 -25.13
N ILE A 504 10.62 -15.45 -25.37
CA ILE A 504 11.41 -14.22 -25.38
C ILE A 504 12.23 -14.14 -26.67
N GLN A 505 12.29 -12.93 -27.23
CA GLN A 505 13.10 -12.62 -28.39
C GLN A 505 13.79 -11.27 -28.21
N PHE A 506 15.10 -11.23 -28.45
CA PHE A 506 15.91 -10.03 -28.54
C PHE A 506 16.13 -9.64 -30.00
N SER A 507 16.30 -8.34 -30.27
CA SER A 507 16.53 -7.85 -31.64
C SER A 507 17.91 -8.21 -32.21
N SER A 508 18.85 -8.55 -31.34
CA SER A 508 20.17 -9.10 -31.67
C SER A 508 20.54 -10.15 -30.62
N ALA A 509 21.41 -11.09 -30.99
CA ALA A 509 21.97 -12.05 -30.05
C ALA A 509 22.65 -11.31 -28.87
N LEU A 510 22.49 -11.84 -27.65
CA LEU A 510 23.04 -11.22 -26.44
C LEU A 510 24.57 -11.17 -26.51
N SER A 511 25.14 -9.99 -26.28
CA SER A 511 26.60 -9.81 -26.30
C SER A 511 27.32 -10.40 -25.07
N GLU A 512 26.58 -10.64 -23.99
CA GLU A 512 27.03 -11.19 -22.72
C GLU A 512 25.92 -12.05 -22.11
N GLY A 513 26.26 -12.89 -21.13
CA GLY A 513 25.27 -13.69 -20.41
C GLY A 513 24.41 -12.83 -19.47
N MET A 514 23.18 -13.27 -19.24
CA MET A 514 22.22 -12.62 -18.36
C MET A 514 21.47 -13.62 -17.49
N HIS A 515 20.92 -13.14 -16.38
CA HIS A 515 19.89 -13.83 -15.63
C HIS A 515 18.52 -13.17 -15.86
N MET A 516 17.56 -13.97 -16.32
CA MET A 516 16.14 -13.61 -16.27
C MET A 516 15.61 -13.92 -14.87
N LEU A 517 15.23 -12.89 -14.14
CA LEU A 517 14.58 -12.98 -12.84
C LEU A 517 13.07 -13.01 -13.05
N VAL A 518 12.43 -14.05 -12.52
CA VAL A 518 10.99 -14.23 -12.57
C VAL A 518 10.47 -14.21 -11.15
N PHE A 519 9.66 -13.19 -10.85
CA PHE A 519 9.02 -12.97 -9.56
C PHE A 519 7.55 -13.31 -9.69
N ALA A 520 7.09 -14.32 -8.94
CA ALA A 520 5.74 -14.83 -9.00
C ALA A 520 4.99 -14.57 -7.69
N ILE A 521 3.74 -14.14 -7.81
CA ILE A 521 2.86 -13.82 -6.68
C ILE A 521 1.77 -14.86 -6.57
N TYR A 522 1.65 -15.48 -5.41
CA TYR A 522 0.63 -16.46 -5.06
C TYR A 522 -0.24 -15.95 -3.91
N ASP A 523 -1.51 -16.37 -3.88
CA ASP A 523 -2.33 -16.27 -2.67
C ASP A 523 -2.09 -17.53 -1.82
N SER A 524 -1.95 -17.38 -0.51
CA SER A 524 -1.76 -18.51 0.40
C SER A 524 -2.53 -18.30 1.70
N VAL A 525 -2.86 -19.42 2.35
CA VAL A 525 -3.52 -19.46 3.65
C VAL A 525 -2.66 -20.25 4.63
N LEU A 526 -2.47 -19.69 5.81
CA LEU A 526 -1.89 -20.38 6.96
C LEU A 526 -2.97 -20.49 8.04
N GLN A 527 -3.10 -21.69 8.58
CA GLN A 527 -4.03 -21.99 9.66
C GLN A 527 -3.26 -22.38 10.91
N ILE A 528 -3.70 -21.88 12.07
CA ILE A 528 -3.16 -22.26 13.37
C ILE A 528 -4.30 -22.74 14.26
N ASP A 529 -4.23 -23.99 14.71
CA ASP A 529 -5.25 -24.60 15.56
C ASP A 529 -5.06 -24.29 17.06
N ALA A 530 -5.97 -24.81 17.89
CA ALA A 530 -5.91 -24.65 19.34
C ALA A 530 -4.60 -25.20 19.96
N ALA A 531 -4.03 -26.26 19.39
CA ALA A 531 -2.77 -26.87 19.81
C ALA A 531 -1.53 -26.16 19.23
N ARG A 532 -1.71 -25.05 18.50
CA ARG A 532 -0.67 -24.32 17.78
C ARG A 532 0.02 -25.14 16.69
N ASN A 533 -0.64 -26.16 16.17
CA ASN A 533 -0.20 -26.79 14.93
C ASN A 533 -0.44 -25.82 13.79
N ILE A 534 0.59 -25.66 12.96
CA ILE A 534 0.58 -24.76 11.82
C ILE A 534 0.40 -25.60 10.56
N VAL A 535 -0.63 -25.28 9.80
CA VAL A 535 -0.92 -25.90 8.51
C VAL A 535 -0.89 -24.82 7.45
N THR A 536 -0.10 -25.05 6.41
CA THR A 536 0.01 -24.16 5.25
C THR A 536 -0.56 -24.86 4.03
N ASP A 537 -1.45 -24.20 3.30
CA ASP A 537 -1.90 -24.67 1.99
C ASP A 537 -0.83 -24.32 0.93
N TYR A 538 0.14 -25.22 0.73
CA TYR A 538 1.15 -25.15 -0.35
C TYR A 538 1.05 -26.34 -1.30
#